data_AF-Q4PMM6-F1
#
_entry.id   AF-Q4PMM6-F1
#
_cell.length_a   1.000
_cell.length_b   1.000
_cell.length_c   1.000
_cell.angle_alpha   90.00
_cell.angle_beta   90.00
_cell.angle_gamma   90.00
#
_symmetry.space_group_name_H-M   'P 1'
#
loop_
_entity.id
_entity.type
_entity.pdbx_description
1 polymer ?
#
loop_
_entity_poly.entity_id
_entity_poly.type
_entity_poly.pdbx_seq_one_letter_code
_entity_poly.pdbx_strand_id
1 'polypeptide(L)'
;MRSAILIATFFIVGMVSTDATVIFDLTKCVKEFVTDLAKKSHREIVSLNLSAAASFSQIIHEHKTPLRIEVRNIIYGRKAQSKISEKSTNYSTYFTNKDYTKPQQRHYRGDVPRRIVAIWKLKRVFQSEFSLGIATKPPKAYTGSEEQEYRFDLNDTLMLERVGSTHLIRNKTFTVQPRKTTKVTLTVREETKIRSFRASIVLKGYFGVKIRPRGDEPSSWIFCITQVPCEHLKKTGDDEMTFQVKGTFEEIYPVSKITLTTHDLMESEEEIEVPPIHLFKG
;
A
#
# COMPACT_ATOMS: atom_id res chain seq x y z
N MET A 1 32.51 -42.33 2.29
CA MET A 1 32.31 -40.87 2.20
C MET A 1 31.77 -40.51 0.83
N ARG A 2 30.52 -40.03 0.79
CA ARG A 2 29.92 -39.05 -0.15
C ARG A 2 28.41 -39.29 -0.19
N SER A 3 27.71 -38.69 0.76
CA SER A 3 26.26 -38.47 0.70
C SER A 3 25.97 -37.54 -0.47
N ALA A 4 25.17 -37.99 -1.42
CA ALA A 4 24.54 -37.11 -2.40
C ALA A 4 23.12 -36.83 -1.89
N ILE A 5 22.92 -35.60 -1.38
CA ILE A 5 21.62 -35.10 -0.99
C ILE A 5 20.85 -34.80 -2.29
N LEU A 6 19.79 -35.57 -2.52
CA LEU A 6 18.85 -35.38 -3.62
C LEU A 6 17.89 -34.25 -3.22
N ILE A 7 18.18 -33.03 -3.66
CA ILE A 7 17.29 -31.88 -3.46
C ILE A 7 16.17 -31.99 -4.49
N ALA A 8 15.01 -32.49 -4.05
CA ALA A 8 13.78 -32.41 -4.81
C ALA A 8 13.34 -30.95 -4.88
N THR A 9 13.60 -30.29 -6.01
CA THR A 9 12.98 -29.01 -6.37
C THR A 9 11.49 -29.22 -6.54
N PHE A 10 10.73 -28.86 -5.51
CA PHE A 10 9.28 -28.67 -5.59
C PHE A 10 9.00 -27.49 -6.54
N PHE A 11 8.63 -27.80 -7.78
CA PHE A 11 7.94 -26.85 -8.65
C PHE A 11 6.53 -26.63 -8.10
N ILE A 12 6.37 -25.60 -7.28
CA ILE A 12 5.04 -25.04 -7.05
C ILE A 12 4.68 -24.29 -8.33
N VAL A 13 3.91 -24.96 -9.19
CA VAL A 13 3.17 -24.35 -10.29
C VAL A 13 2.10 -23.45 -9.67
N GLY A 14 2.52 -22.26 -9.28
CA GLY A 14 1.65 -21.16 -8.90
C GLY A 14 1.33 -20.33 -10.13
N MET A 15 0.06 -20.35 -10.53
CA MET A 15 -0.57 -19.54 -11.58
C MET A 15 0.25 -18.32 -12.02
N VAL A 16 0.66 -18.31 -13.29
CA VAL A 16 1.15 -17.11 -13.98
C VAL A 16 0.05 -16.05 -13.94
N SER A 17 0.20 -15.07 -13.06
CA SER A 17 -0.49 -13.79 -13.20
C SER A 17 0.28 -12.99 -14.24
N THR A 18 -0.28 -12.86 -15.43
CA THR A 18 0.16 -11.94 -16.47
C THR A 18 -0.09 -10.50 -16.02
N ASP A 19 0.81 -9.96 -15.21
CA ASP A 19 0.90 -8.53 -14.89
C ASP A 19 2.37 -8.21 -14.61
N ALA A 20 3.24 -8.37 -15.62
CA ALA A 20 4.64 -8.00 -15.50
C ALA A 20 4.75 -6.50 -15.17
N THR A 21 5.46 -6.18 -14.09
CA THR A 21 5.74 -4.79 -13.73
C THR A 21 6.49 -4.12 -14.86
N VAL A 22 5.95 -3.02 -15.39
CA VAL A 22 6.60 -2.22 -16.43
C VAL A 22 7.46 -1.18 -15.75
N ILE A 23 8.79 -1.27 -15.92
CA ILE A 23 9.74 -0.28 -15.44
C ILE A 23 10.23 0.50 -16.67
N PHE A 24 9.88 1.78 -16.74
CA PHE A 24 10.34 2.67 -17.79
C PHE A 24 11.49 3.54 -17.27
N ASP A 25 12.68 3.38 -17.86
CA ASP A 25 13.85 4.20 -17.58
C ASP A 25 14.02 5.27 -18.67
N LEU A 26 13.80 6.53 -18.30
CA LEU A 26 13.95 7.67 -19.19
C LEU A 26 15.38 7.81 -19.70
N THR A 27 16.36 7.69 -18.81
CA THR A 27 17.78 7.89 -19.15
C THR A 27 18.22 6.83 -20.16
N LYS A 28 17.81 5.58 -19.95
CA LYS A 28 18.06 4.49 -20.90
C LYS A 28 17.41 4.78 -22.26
N CYS A 29 16.13 5.15 -22.28
CA CYS A 29 15.40 5.44 -23.51
C CYS A 29 16.05 6.58 -24.32
N VAL A 30 16.41 7.68 -23.66
CA VAL A 30 17.10 8.79 -24.33
C VAL A 30 18.49 8.37 -24.81
N LYS A 31 19.23 7.60 -24.00
CA LYS A 31 20.58 7.12 -24.38
C LYS A 31 20.52 6.23 -25.62
N GLU A 32 19.56 5.32 -25.71
CA GLU A 32 19.35 4.47 -26.89
C GLU A 32 19.07 5.31 -28.14
N PHE A 33 18.13 6.25 -28.06
CA PHE A 33 17.82 7.18 -29.14
C PHE A 33 19.05 7.96 -29.63
N VAL A 34 19.78 8.59 -28.71
CA VAL A 34 20.95 9.42 -29.05
C VAL A 34 22.08 8.56 -29.61
N THR A 35 22.30 7.36 -29.07
CA THR A 35 23.32 6.42 -29.55
C THR A 35 23.04 5.96 -30.98
N ASP A 36 21.79 5.64 -31.29
CA ASP A 36 21.40 5.23 -32.63
C ASP A 36 21.54 6.37 -33.65
N LEU A 37 21.19 7.60 -33.26
CA LEU A 37 21.40 8.78 -34.09
C LEU A 37 22.89 9.06 -34.30
N ALA A 38 23.71 8.94 -33.24
CA ALA A 38 25.15 9.13 -33.30
C ALA A 38 25.80 8.13 -34.25
N LYS A 39 25.42 6.84 -34.20
CA LYS A 39 25.87 5.82 -35.15
C LYS A 39 25.52 6.19 -36.59
N LYS A 40 24.26 6.55 -36.84
CA LYS A 40 23.78 6.93 -38.20
C LYS A 40 24.47 8.17 -38.75
N SER A 41 24.80 9.12 -37.87
CA SER A 41 25.47 10.37 -38.25
C SER A 41 27.00 10.27 -38.18
N HIS A 42 27.54 9.09 -37.83
CA HIS A 42 28.95 8.85 -37.55
C HIS A 42 29.55 9.84 -36.54
N ARG A 43 28.82 10.23 -35.49
CA ARG A 43 29.27 11.16 -34.45
C ARG A 43 29.63 10.43 -33.17
N GLU A 44 30.55 11.01 -32.39
CA GLU A 44 30.92 10.52 -31.07
C GLU A 44 30.18 11.33 -29.99
N ILE A 45 29.48 10.65 -29.08
CA ILE A 45 28.83 11.26 -27.91
C ILE A 45 29.88 11.45 -26.82
N VAL A 46 30.10 12.68 -26.39
CA VAL A 46 31.04 13.03 -25.31
C VAL A 46 30.35 12.96 -23.95
N SER A 47 29.11 13.47 -23.86
CA SER A 47 28.34 13.38 -22.62
C SER A 47 26.84 13.54 -22.86
N LEU A 48 26.04 12.79 -22.10
CA LEU A 48 24.59 12.90 -22.02
C LEU A 48 24.21 13.02 -20.55
N ASN A 49 23.65 14.17 -20.15
CA ASN A 49 23.12 14.40 -18.81
C ASN A 49 21.85 15.25 -18.98
N LEU A 50 20.70 14.68 -18.63
CA LEU A 50 19.39 15.29 -18.84
C LEU A 50 19.15 16.43 -17.84
N SER A 51 19.63 16.27 -16.60
CA SER A 51 19.55 17.28 -15.55
C SER A 51 20.42 18.52 -15.84
N ALA A 52 21.46 18.38 -16.67
CA ALA A 52 22.32 19.47 -17.11
C ALA A 52 21.77 20.24 -18.33
N ALA A 53 20.49 20.08 -18.68
CA ALA A 53 19.87 20.76 -19.82
C ALA A 53 20.04 22.29 -19.77
N ALA A 54 19.93 22.89 -18.57
CA ALA A 54 20.12 24.33 -18.40
C ALA A 54 21.56 24.81 -18.66
N SER A 55 22.54 23.90 -18.74
CA SER A 55 23.95 24.24 -19.00
C SER A 55 24.27 24.38 -20.50
N PHE A 56 23.30 24.12 -21.40
CA PHE A 56 23.49 24.29 -22.83
C PHE A 56 23.09 25.71 -23.24
N SER A 57 24.08 26.49 -23.70
CA SER A 57 23.88 27.88 -24.11
C SER A 57 22.81 28.04 -25.19
N GLN A 58 22.68 27.08 -26.12
CA GLN A 58 21.63 27.11 -27.15
C GLN A 58 20.22 27.06 -26.57
N ILE A 59 20.00 26.31 -25.48
CA ILE A 59 18.68 26.26 -24.83
C ILE A 59 18.35 27.63 -24.22
N ILE A 60 19.33 28.28 -23.59
CA ILE A 60 19.15 29.61 -22.98
C ILE A 60 18.97 30.69 -24.06
N HIS A 61 19.88 30.78 -25.03
CA HIS A 61 19.87 31.84 -26.05
C HIS A 61 18.66 31.76 -26.98
N GLU A 62 18.19 30.56 -27.31
CA GLU A 62 16.99 30.36 -28.12
C GLU A 62 15.70 30.40 -27.29
N HIS A 63 15.78 30.79 -26.01
CA HIS A 63 14.63 30.89 -25.09
C HIS A 63 13.81 29.59 -25.00
N LYS A 64 14.47 28.44 -25.13
CA LYS A 64 13.86 27.11 -24.98
C LYS A 64 13.78 26.74 -23.50
N THR A 65 12.71 26.03 -23.12
CA THR A 65 12.56 25.53 -21.75
C THR A 65 13.52 24.36 -21.51
N PRO A 66 14.44 24.41 -20.53
CA PRO A 66 15.24 23.25 -20.16
C PRO A 66 14.34 22.08 -19.70
N LEU A 67 14.78 20.84 -19.94
CA LEU A 67 14.01 19.66 -19.57
C LEU A 67 13.70 19.66 -18.06
N ARG A 68 12.41 19.54 -17.75
CA ARG A 68 11.87 19.39 -16.40
C ARG A 68 10.99 18.17 -16.34
N ILE A 69 10.96 17.55 -15.17
CA ILE A 69 10.07 16.44 -14.87
C ILE A 69 9.25 16.81 -13.65
N GLU A 70 7.94 16.67 -13.76
CA GLU A 70 6.99 17.02 -12.70
C GLU A 70 6.04 15.86 -12.46
N VAL A 71 5.76 15.58 -11.20
CA VAL A 71 4.77 14.57 -10.81
C VAL A 71 3.45 15.28 -10.50
N ARG A 72 2.38 14.90 -11.19
CA ARG A 72 1.01 15.32 -10.86
C ARG A 72 0.43 14.45 -9.76
N ASN A 73 -0.56 15.02 -9.04
CA ASN A 73 -1.25 14.37 -7.92
C ASN A 73 -1.70 12.94 -8.20
N ILE A 74 -1.64 12.09 -7.18
CA ILE A 74 -2.21 10.75 -7.20
C ILE A 74 -3.73 10.84 -7.22
N ILE A 75 -4.34 10.11 -8.15
CA ILE A 75 -5.79 9.94 -8.26
C ILE A 75 -6.14 8.50 -7.91
N TYR A 76 -6.92 8.33 -6.85
CA TYR A 76 -7.44 7.04 -6.43
C TYR A 76 -8.74 6.68 -7.15
N GLY A 77 -8.93 5.39 -7.43
CA GLY A 77 -10.16 4.85 -8.00
C GLY A 77 -11.34 4.96 -7.02
N ARG A 78 -12.52 5.27 -7.57
CA ARG A 78 -13.76 5.41 -6.78
C ARG A 78 -14.21 4.09 -6.16
N LYS A 79 -14.11 2.99 -6.91
CA LYS A 79 -14.49 1.65 -6.46
C LYS A 79 -13.37 1.06 -5.61
N ALA A 80 -13.74 0.46 -4.47
CA ALA A 80 -12.83 -0.33 -3.65
C ALA A 80 -13.29 -1.79 -3.68
N GLN A 81 -12.33 -2.69 -3.84
CA GLN A 81 -12.54 -4.10 -3.54
C GLN A 81 -12.26 -4.31 -2.05
N SER A 82 -13.16 -4.98 -1.34
CA SER A 82 -13.00 -5.25 0.08
C SER A 82 -12.77 -6.75 0.27
N LYS A 83 -11.82 -7.10 1.14
CA LYS A 83 -11.51 -8.48 1.52
C LYS A 83 -11.47 -8.56 3.03
N ILE A 84 -12.29 -9.43 3.61
CA ILE A 84 -12.29 -9.68 5.05
C ILE A 84 -11.40 -10.89 5.32
N SER A 85 -10.57 -10.79 6.36
CA SER A 85 -9.75 -11.91 6.83
C SER A 85 -10.63 -13.00 7.44
N GLU A 86 -10.34 -14.25 7.10
CA GLU A 86 -10.94 -15.43 7.73
C GLU A 86 -10.46 -15.58 9.18
N LYS A 87 -9.24 -15.12 9.48
CA LYS A 87 -8.66 -15.16 10.81
C LYS A 87 -9.33 -14.12 11.69
N SER A 88 -9.66 -14.52 12.91
CA SER A 88 -10.26 -13.64 13.91
C SER A 88 -9.71 -13.93 15.30
N THR A 89 -9.67 -12.90 16.13
CA THR A 89 -9.28 -13.01 17.54
C THR A 89 -10.49 -12.67 18.42
N ASN A 90 -10.79 -13.55 19.38
CA ASN A 90 -11.90 -13.38 20.31
C ASN A 90 -11.38 -12.99 21.69
N TYR A 91 -11.92 -11.91 22.25
CA TYR A 91 -11.69 -11.49 23.63
C TYR A 91 -12.99 -11.69 24.39
N SER A 92 -12.97 -12.52 25.43
CA SER A 92 -14.17 -12.86 26.18
C SER A 92 -14.09 -12.34 27.61
N THR A 93 -15.20 -11.84 28.12
CA THR A 93 -15.38 -11.46 29.52
C THR A 93 -16.73 -11.96 30.01
N TYR A 94 -16.78 -12.47 31.22
CA TYR A 94 -17.98 -13.04 31.82
C TYR A 94 -18.56 -12.07 32.84
N PHE A 95 -19.88 -11.92 32.82
CA PHE A 95 -20.64 -11.12 33.76
C PHE A 95 -21.73 -11.98 34.37
N THR A 96 -21.59 -12.26 35.66
CA THR A 96 -22.51 -13.12 36.40
C THR A 96 -23.44 -12.27 37.26
N ASN A 97 -24.73 -12.57 37.21
CA ASN A 97 -25.71 -12.04 38.16
C ASN A 97 -26.08 -13.14 39.16
N LYS A 98 -25.61 -12.99 40.40
CA LYS A 98 -25.92 -13.90 41.51
C LYS A 98 -27.22 -13.53 42.24
N ASP A 99 -27.81 -12.37 41.94
CA ASP A 99 -29.12 -11.99 42.48
C ASP A 99 -30.19 -12.95 41.93
N TYR A 100 -31.11 -13.35 42.80
CA TYR A 100 -32.18 -14.30 42.52
C TYR A 100 -33.41 -13.62 41.93
N THR A 101 -33.52 -12.31 42.08
CA THR A 101 -34.78 -11.57 41.88
C THR A 101 -34.64 -10.38 40.94
N LYS A 102 -33.46 -9.75 40.88
CA LYS A 102 -33.27 -8.49 40.14
C LYS A 102 -32.27 -8.61 38.99
N PRO A 103 -32.64 -8.17 37.77
CA PRO A 103 -31.68 -8.00 36.69
C PRO A 103 -30.62 -6.95 37.03
N GLN A 104 -29.40 -7.11 36.51
CA GLN A 104 -28.30 -6.19 36.73
C GLN A 104 -27.82 -5.59 35.41
N GLN A 105 -27.79 -4.26 35.33
CA GLN A 105 -27.16 -3.57 34.20
C GLN A 105 -25.64 -3.69 34.32
N ARG A 106 -24.98 -4.07 33.21
CA ARG A 106 -23.54 -4.24 33.11
C ARG A 106 -23.01 -3.44 31.93
N HIS A 107 -21.76 -3.03 32.08
CA HIS A 107 -21.03 -2.30 31.06
C HIS A 107 -19.77 -3.08 30.68
N TYR A 108 -19.57 -3.27 29.39
CA TYR A 108 -18.36 -3.83 28.82
C TYR A 108 -17.62 -2.74 28.04
N ARG A 109 -16.31 -2.61 28.30
CA ARG A 109 -15.36 -1.81 27.53
C ARG A 109 -14.22 -2.71 27.09
N GLY A 110 -14.14 -3.00 25.80
CA GLY A 110 -12.98 -3.64 25.17
C GLY A 110 -12.03 -2.57 24.65
N ASP A 111 -10.74 -2.73 24.88
CA ASP A 111 -9.68 -1.84 24.40
C ASP A 111 -8.53 -2.73 23.94
N VAL A 112 -8.33 -2.81 22.62
CA VAL A 112 -7.37 -3.74 22.03
C VAL A 112 -6.46 -3.00 21.05
N PRO A 113 -5.13 -3.03 21.24
CA PRO A 113 -4.19 -2.45 20.30
C PRO A 113 -4.19 -3.26 18.99
N ARG A 114 -4.17 -2.56 17.86
CA ARG A 114 -4.22 -3.14 16.52
C ARG A 114 -3.31 -2.40 15.56
N ARG A 115 -2.86 -3.11 14.53
CA ARG A 115 -2.07 -2.51 13.46
C ARG A 115 -2.99 -2.00 12.37
N ILE A 116 -2.59 -0.88 11.76
CA ILE A 116 -3.15 -0.38 10.51
C ILE A 116 -1.99 -0.35 9.52
N VAL A 117 -2.24 -0.79 8.29
CA VAL A 117 -1.20 -0.83 7.25
C VAL A 117 -1.71 -0.14 5.99
N ALA A 118 -0.89 0.73 5.43
CA ALA A 118 -1.11 1.40 4.16
C ALA A 118 -0.01 0.97 3.17
N ILE A 119 -0.40 0.36 2.06
CA ILE A 119 0.52 -0.21 1.07
C ILE A 119 0.22 0.37 -0.31
N TRP A 120 1.23 0.91 -0.98
CA TRP A 120 1.19 1.27 -2.39
C TRP A 120 2.03 0.27 -3.18
N LYS A 121 1.42 -0.43 -4.13
CA LYS A 121 2.10 -1.36 -5.04
C LYS A 121 2.05 -0.78 -6.45
N LEU A 122 3.20 -0.52 -7.05
CA LEU A 122 3.29 0.03 -8.39
C LEU A 122 3.40 -1.09 -9.43
N LYS A 123 2.59 -0.99 -10.49
CA LYS A 123 2.60 -1.89 -11.65
C LYS A 123 3.30 -1.27 -12.86
N ARG A 124 3.22 0.05 -12.98
CA ARG A 124 3.97 0.83 -13.99
C ARG A 124 4.79 1.87 -13.26
N VAL A 125 6.10 1.73 -13.33
CA VAL A 125 7.10 2.50 -12.59
C VAL A 125 7.89 3.34 -13.58
N PHE A 126 8.28 4.52 -13.14
CA PHE A 126 9.11 5.44 -13.90
C PHE A 126 10.43 5.60 -13.16
N GLN A 127 11.51 5.57 -13.91
CA GLN A 127 12.86 5.72 -13.42
C GLN A 127 13.55 6.85 -14.17
N SER A 128 14.22 7.73 -13.43
CA SER A 128 15.04 8.79 -13.99
C SER A 128 16.09 9.27 -13.00
N GLU A 129 17.00 10.15 -13.45
CA GLU A 129 17.93 10.83 -12.55
C GLU A 129 17.30 12.01 -11.76
N PHE A 130 16.05 12.36 -12.05
CA PHE A 130 15.32 13.43 -11.36
C PHE A 130 14.59 12.88 -10.14
N SER A 131 14.49 13.68 -9.07
CA SER A 131 13.64 13.32 -7.92
C SER A 131 12.17 13.45 -8.29
N LEU A 132 11.38 12.43 -7.93
CA LEU A 132 9.95 12.34 -8.23
C LEU A 132 9.15 12.27 -6.94
N GLY A 133 9.50 13.16 -6.02
CA GLY A 133 8.81 13.33 -4.75
C GLY A 133 7.34 13.69 -4.94
N ILE A 134 6.46 12.96 -4.27
CA ILE A 134 5.03 13.22 -4.25
C ILE A 134 4.49 13.12 -2.82
N ALA A 135 3.49 13.97 -2.53
CA ALA A 135 2.68 13.90 -1.33
C ALA A 135 1.27 13.41 -1.69
N THR A 136 0.70 12.54 -0.85
CA THR A 136 -0.68 12.07 -1.04
C THR A 136 -1.39 11.86 0.28
N LYS A 137 -2.70 12.10 0.28
CA LYS A 137 -3.60 11.75 1.37
C LYS A 137 -4.45 10.58 0.89
N PRO A 138 -4.29 9.37 1.45
CA PRO A 138 -5.06 8.22 1.00
C PRO A 138 -6.55 8.44 1.28
N PRO A 139 -7.44 7.85 0.45
CA PRO A 139 -8.86 7.94 0.66
C PRO A 139 -9.24 7.23 1.96
N LYS A 140 -9.99 7.92 2.83
CA LYS A 140 -10.47 7.34 4.10
C LYS A 140 -11.26 6.06 3.83
N ALA A 141 -10.74 4.90 4.23
CA ALA A 141 -11.53 3.66 4.25
C ALA A 141 -11.95 3.27 5.67
N TYR A 142 -11.28 3.80 6.69
CA TYR A 142 -11.55 3.64 8.11
C TYR A 142 -11.54 5.00 8.82
N THR A 143 -12.48 5.24 9.74
CA THR A 143 -12.58 6.52 10.48
C THR A 143 -11.43 6.77 11.45
N GLY A 144 -10.67 5.72 11.81
CA GLY A 144 -9.45 5.83 12.61
C GLY A 144 -8.17 5.73 11.80
N SER A 145 -8.21 5.84 10.46
CA SER A 145 -6.98 6.00 9.70
C SER A 145 -6.41 7.38 9.99
N GLU A 146 -5.18 7.43 10.49
CA GLU A 146 -4.51 8.68 10.79
C GLU A 146 -4.43 9.54 9.52
N GLU A 147 -4.81 10.81 9.62
CA GLU A 147 -4.82 11.77 8.52
C GLU A 147 -3.40 12.21 8.15
N GLN A 148 -2.53 11.26 7.86
CA GLN A 148 -1.15 11.56 7.51
C GLN A 148 -1.04 11.84 6.01
N GLU A 149 -0.45 12.98 5.66
CA GLU A 149 0.09 13.20 4.33
C GLU A 149 1.33 12.30 4.18
N TYR A 150 1.27 11.36 3.25
CA TYR A 150 2.39 10.47 2.96
C TYR A 150 3.25 11.08 1.87
N ARG A 151 4.55 11.17 2.13
CA ARG A 151 5.56 11.61 1.16
C ARG A 151 6.45 10.43 0.77
N PHE A 152 6.66 10.28 -0.52
CA PHE A 152 7.59 9.28 -1.07
C PHE A 152 8.07 9.72 -2.46
N ASP A 153 9.20 9.17 -2.88
CA ASP A 153 9.73 9.33 -4.23
C ASP A 153 9.17 8.21 -5.12
N LEU A 154 8.61 8.54 -6.29
CA LEU A 154 8.14 7.53 -7.24
C LEU A 154 9.28 6.85 -8.00
N ASN A 155 10.47 7.44 -7.98
CA ASN A 155 11.63 6.93 -8.68
C ASN A 155 12.04 5.57 -8.11
N ASP A 156 12.10 4.54 -8.96
CA ASP A 156 12.49 3.15 -8.63
C ASP A 156 11.68 2.48 -7.50
N THR A 157 10.54 3.06 -7.11
CA THR A 157 9.72 2.52 -6.04
C THR A 157 8.75 1.48 -6.60
N LEU A 158 8.95 0.21 -6.24
CA LEU A 158 8.02 -0.89 -6.59
C LEU A 158 6.87 -1.01 -5.58
N MET A 159 7.20 -0.80 -4.30
CA MET A 159 6.25 -0.93 -3.20
C MET A 159 6.64 0.01 -2.07
N LEU A 160 5.65 0.66 -1.48
CA LEU A 160 5.79 1.41 -0.24
C LEU A 160 4.81 0.84 0.78
N GLU A 161 5.31 0.50 1.96
CA GLU A 161 4.51 0.03 3.09
C GLU A 161 4.69 0.98 4.28
N ARG A 162 3.57 1.33 4.92
CA ARG A 162 3.54 2.12 6.15
C ARG A 162 2.69 1.40 7.18
N VAL A 163 3.31 1.10 8.32
CA VAL A 163 2.66 0.40 9.43
C VAL A 163 2.48 1.38 10.58
N GLY A 164 1.24 1.49 11.06
CA GLY A 164 0.86 2.25 12.24
C GLY A 164 0.15 1.36 13.26
N SER A 165 -0.20 1.96 14.40
CA SER A 165 -0.94 1.31 15.47
C SER A 165 -2.15 2.15 15.90
N THR A 166 -3.23 1.49 16.27
CA THR A 166 -4.45 2.12 16.78
C THR A 166 -5.00 1.35 17.97
N HIS A 167 -5.83 2.00 18.78
CA HIS A 167 -6.61 1.35 19.84
C HIS A 167 -8.05 1.14 19.37
N LEU A 168 -8.47 -0.11 19.28
CA LEU A 168 -9.86 -0.44 18.98
C LEU A 168 -10.67 -0.48 20.27
N ILE A 169 -11.35 0.62 20.58
CA ILE A 169 -12.19 0.74 21.77
C ILE A 169 -13.65 0.46 21.41
N ARG A 170 -14.28 -0.50 22.09
CA ARG A 170 -15.69 -0.85 21.89
C ARG A 170 -16.42 -0.98 23.22
N ASN A 171 -17.51 -0.23 23.33
CA ASN A 171 -18.35 -0.21 24.52
C ASN A 171 -19.69 -0.87 24.24
N LYS A 172 -20.22 -1.59 25.22
CA LYS A 172 -21.59 -2.13 25.17
C LYS A 172 -22.19 -2.18 26.57
N THR A 173 -23.38 -1.61 26.71
CA THR A 173 -24.21 -1.76 27.90
C THR A 173 -25.25 -2.84 27.64
N PHE A 174 -25.50 -3.71 28.62
CA PHE A 174 -26.45 -4.81 28.53
C PHE A 174 -26.96 -5.21 29.92
N THR A 175 -28.03 -6.00 29.97
CA THR A 175 -28.63 -6.46 31.22
C THR A 175 -28.39 -7.96 31.38
N VAL A 176 -27.91 -8.37 32.56
CA VAL A 176 -27.77 -9.77 32.95
C VAL A 176 -28.95 -10.15 33.84
N GLN A 177 -29.74 -11.12 33.38
CA GLN A 177 -30.92 -11.59 34.11
C GLN A 177 -30.54 -12.31 35.42
N PRO A 178 -31.45 -12.40 36.41
CA PRO A 178 -31.21 -13.14 37.64
C PRO A 178 -30.72 -14.56 37.37
N ARG A 179 -29.80 -15.06 38.19
CA ARG A 179 -29.20 -16.41 38.08
C ARG A 179 -28.57 -16.75 36.71
N LYS A 180 -28.22 -15.76 35.89
CA LYS A 180 -27.56 -15.99 34.61
C LYS A 180 -26.11 -15.49 34.61
N THR A 181 -25.30 -16.10 33.76
CA THR A 181 -23.99 -15.59 33.36
C THR A 181 -24.03 -15.21 31.89
N THR A 182 -23.70 -13.96 31.57
CA THR A 182 -23.53 -13.51 30.19
C THR A 182 -22.05 -13.42 29.84
N LYS A 183 -21.63 -14.19 28.85
CA LYS A 183 -20.34 -14.07 28.17
C LYS A 183 -20.44 -12.99 27.10
N VAL A 184 -19.64 -11.94 27.24
CA VAL A 184 -19.42 -10.93 26.22
C VAL A 184 -18.20 -11.32 25.42
N THR A 185 -18.33 -11.48 24.10
CA THR A 185 -17.21 -11.79 23.21
C THR A 185 -17.03 -10.66 22.21
N LEU A 186 -15.87 -10.00 22.25
CA LEU A 186 -15.40 -9.09 21.22
C LEU A 186 -14.59 -9.89 20.18
N THR A 187 -15.16 -10.08 19.00
CA THR A 187 -14.47 -10.67 17.85
C THR A 187 -13.85 -9.55 17.02
N VAL A 188 -12.55 -9.60 16.82
CA VAL A 188 -11.81 -8.66 15.96
C VAL A 188 -11.25 -9.41 14.75
N ARG A 189 -11.37 -8.80 13.57
CA ARG A 189 -10.87 -9.30 12.28
C ARG A 189 -10.17 -8.17 11.56
N GLU A 190 -9.35 -8.52 10.58
CA GLU A 190 -8.77 -7.55 9.67
C GLU A 190 -9.63 -7.46 8.42
N GLU A 191 -9.80 -6.24 7.91
CA GLU A 191 -10.38 -5.99 6.60
C GLU A 191 -9.34 -5.24 5.76
N THR A 192 -9.24 -5.62 4.49
CA THR A 192 -8.39 -4.96 3.50
C THR A 192 -9.29 -4.28 2.47
N LYS A 193 -9.10 -2.97 2.27
CA LYS A 193 -9.67 -2.27 1.12
C LYS A 193 -8.60 -1.98 0.08
N ILE A 194 -8.86 -2.39 -1.15
CA ILE A 194 -7.95 -2.25 -2.28
C ILE A 194 -8.56 -1.29 -3.29
N ARG A 195 -7.79 -0.28 -3.72
CA ARG A 195 -8.17 0.67 -4.76
C ARG A 195 -7.07 0.75 -5.81
N SER A 196 -7.43 0.92 -7.07
CA SER A 196 -6.44 1.34 -8.06
C SER A 196 -6.04 2.80 -7.81
N PHE A 197 -4.82 3.16 -8.17
CA PHE A 197 -4.40 4.56 -8.25
C PHE A 197 -3.62 4.81 -9.54
N ARG A 198 -3.56 6.08 -9.93
CA ARG A 198 -2.72 6.56 -11.02
C ARG A 198 -2.08 7.88 -10.66
N ALA A 199 -0.89 8.11 -11.17
CA ALA A 199 -0.23 9.42 -11.18
C ALA A 199 0.31 9.68 -12.58
N SER A 200 0.47 10.95 -12.94
CA SER A 200 1.03 11.35 -14.22
C SER A 200 2.37 12.00 -13.99
N ILE A 201 3.39 11.52 -14.68
CA ILE A 201 4.71 12.15 -14.73
C ILE A 201 4.77 12.91 -16.03
N VAL A 202 4.99 14.22 -15.95
CA VAL A 202 5.05 15.12 -17.09
C VAL A 202 6.50 15.46 -17.33
N LEU A 203 6.95 15.23 -18.56
CA LEU A 203 8.26 15.63 -19.05
C LEU A 203 8.05 16.80 -19.99
N LYS A 204 8.74 17.92 -19.75
CA LYS A 204 8.59 19.13 -20.55
C LYS A 204 9.92 19.75 -20.90
N GLY A 205 10.08 20.15 -22.15
CA GLY A 205 11.21 20.96 -22.60
C GLY A 205 12.30 20.18 -23.32
N TYR A 206 13.51 20.72 -23.28
CA TYR A 206 14.62 20.36 -24.15
C TYR A 206 15.84 19.87 -23.35
N PHE A 207 16.55 18.89 -23.88
CA PHE A 207 17.82 18.43 -23.34
C PHE A 207 18.93 18.52 -24.38
N GLY A 208 20.17 18.63 -23.90
CA GLY A 208 21.34 18.71 -24.75
C GLY A 208 22.19 17.44 -24.68
N VAL A 209 22.89 17.17 -25.77
CA VAL A 209 23.90 16.11 -25.90
C VAL A 209 25.19 16.76 -26.34
N LYS A 210 26.29 16.56 -25.60
CA LYS A 210 27.61 16.99 -26.09
C LYS A 210 28.16 15.95 -27.04
N ILE A 211 28.63 16.39 -28.19
CA ILE A 211 29.22 15.56 -29.23
C ILE A 211 30.60 16.08 -29.56
N ARG A 212 31.46 15.21 -30.08
CA ARG A 212 32.78 15.62 -30.55
C ARG A 212 32.61 16.49 -31.81
N PRO A 213 33.12 17.74 -31.82
CA PRO A 213 33.02 18.60 -32.99
C PRO A 213 33.83 18.01 -34.16
N ARG A 214 33.43 18.34 -35.39
CA ARG A 214 34.20 18.07 -36.61
C ARG A 214 34.25 19.36 -37.41
N GLY A 215 35.45 19.91 -37.59
CA GLY A 215 35.60 21.24 -38.19
C GLY A 215 34.76 22.27 -37.44
N ASP A 216 33.97 23.03 -38.20
CA ASP A 216 33.12 24.12 -37.70
C ASP A 216 31.73 23.65 -37.22
N GLU A 217 31.47 22.34 -37.18
CA GLU A 217 30.18 21.83 -36.72
C GLU A 217 29.96 22.05 -35.21
N PRO A 218 28.70 22.31 -34.78
CA PRO A 218 28.38 22.50 -33.38
C PRO A 218 28.79 21.30 -32.52
N SER A 219 29.32 21.59 -31.33
CA SER A 219 29.76 20.58 -30.34
C SER A 219 28.60 20.02 -29.50
N SER A 220 27.35 20.31 -29.87
CA SER A 220 26.17 19.86 -29.16
C SER A 220 24.96 19.67 -30.07
N TRP A 221 24.11 18.72 -29.71
CA TRP A 221 22.76 18.58 -30.23
C TRP A 221 21.74 18.94 -29.17
N ILE A 222 20.66 19.61 -29.58
CA ILE A 222 19.54 19.98 -28.71
C ILE A 222 18.30 19.26 -29.21
N PHE A 223 17.64 18.50 -28.34
CA PHE A 223 16.43 17.77 -28.66
C PHE A 223 15.28 18.22 -27.78
N CYS A 224 14.09 18.31 -28.36
CA CYS A 224 12.85 18.36 -27.59
C CYS A 224 12.54 16.96 -27.06
N ILE A 225 12.02 16.85 -25.83
CA ILE A 225 11.62 15.54 -25.30
C ILE A 225 10.61 14.82 -26.21
N THR A 226 9.79 15.59 -26.93
CA THR A 226 8.78 15.05 -27.86
C THR A 226 9.38 14.38 -29.10
N GLN A 227 10.68 14.56 -29.37
CA GLN A 227 11.39 13.93 -30.47
C GLN A 227 11.93 12.54 -30.11
N VAL A 228 11.93 12.16 -28.82
CA VAL A 228 12.42 10.84 -28.39
C VAL A 228 11.32 9.81 -28.61
N PRO A 229 11.50 8.83 -29.52
CA PRO A 229 10.49 7.81 -29.77
C PRO A 229 10.42 6.84 -28.59
N CYS A 230 9.29 6.81 -27.88
CA CYS A 230 9.07 5.89 -26.77
C CYS A 230 7.59 5.47 -26.68
N GLU A 231 7.33 4.16 -26.70
CA GLU A 231 5.97 3.61 -26.60
C GLU A 231 5.29 3.85 -25.24
N HIS A 232 6.07 4.10 -24.20
CA HIS A 232 5.55 4.32 -22.85
C HIS A 232 5.20 5.80 -22.58
N LEU A 233 5.69 6.71 -23.41
CA LEU A 233 5.44 8.14 -23.33
C LEU A 233 4.34 8.53 -24.32
N LYS A 234 3.43 9.40 -23.88
CA LYS A 234 2.40 9.97 -24.75
C LYS A 234 2.65 11.46 -24.90
N LYS A 235 2.75 11.95 -26.15
CA LYS A 235 2.79 13.39 -26.42
C LYS A 235 1.48 14.05 -25.96
N THR A 236 1.58 15.05 -25.10
CA THR A 236 0.43 15.79 -24.54
C THR A 236 0.48 17.28 -24.87
N GLY A 237 1.60 17.78 -25.38
CA GLY A 237 1.78 19.14 -25.90
C GLY A 237 2.94 19.22 -26.89
N ASP A 238 3.28 20.41 -27.37
CA ASP A 238 4.33 20.61 -28.37
C ASP A 238 5.72 20.22 -27.86
N ASP A 239 5.99 20.53 -26.60
CA ASP A 239 7.21 20.22 -25.86
C ASP A 239 6.96 19.32 -24.65
N GLU A 240 5.79 18.67 -24.58
CA GLU A 240 5.35 17.91 -23.42
C GLU A 240 5.02 16.44 -23.76
N MET A 241 5.55 15.53 -22.95
CA MET A 241 5.18 14.11 -22.91
C MET A 241 4.73 13.72 -21.50
N THR A 242 3.85 12.73 -21.42
CA THR A 242 3.36 12.20 -20.15
C THR A 242 3.60 10.69 -20.07
N PHE A 243 4.10 10.23 -18.93
CA PHE A 243 4.07 8.83 -18.50
C PHE A 243 2.97 8.63 -17.45
N GLN A 244 2.25 7.50 -17.54
CA GLN A 244 1.20 7.18 -16.57
C GLN A 244 1.66 6.06 -15.63
N VAL A 245 1.96 6.45 -14.38
CA VAL A 245 2.15 5.53 -13.26
C VAL A 245 0.82 4.91 -12.89
N LYS A 246 0.81 3.60 -12.64
CA LYS A 246 -0.36 2.83 -12.24
C LYS A 246 0.00 1.89 -11.12
N GLY A 247 -0.92 1.69 -10.18
CA GLY A 247 -0.73 0.77 -9.08
C GLY A 247 -2.00 0.49 -8.29
N THR A 248 -1.84 -0.18 -7.16
CA THR A 248 -2.89 -0.40 -6.16
C THR A 248 -2.49 0.20 -4.83
N PHE A 249 -3.48 0.74 -4.14
CA PHE A 249 -3.41 1.16 -2.76
C PHE A 249 -4.22 0.19 -1.92
N GLU A 250 -3.62 -0.38 -0.89
CA GLU A 250 -4.22 -1.32 0.04
C GLU A 250 -4.18 -0.72 1.44
N GLU A 251 -5.35 -0.64 2.09
CA GLU A 251 -5.46 -0.26 3.49
C GLU A 251 -5.96 -1.48 4.28
N ILE A 252 -5.18 -1.92 5.27
CA ILE A 252 -5.52 -3.01 6.18
C ILE A 252 -5.85 -2.40 7.53
N TYR A 253 -7.04 -2.66 8.05
CA TYR A 253 -7.50 -2.09 9.32
C TYR A 253 -8.38 -3.08 10.11
N PRO A 254 -8.48 -2.92 11.44
CA PRO A 254 -9.28 -3.80 12.27
C PRO A 254 -10.78 -3.48 12.19
N VAL A 255 -11.61 -4.51 12.07
CA VAL A 255 -13.06 -4.47 12.25
C VAL A 255 -13.48 -5.38 13.39
N SER A 256 -14.59 -5.08 14.05
CA SER A 256 -15.00 -5.83 15.24
C SER A 256 -16.50 -5.96 15.40
N LYS A 257 -16.90 -7.03 16.09
CA LYS A 257 -18.29 -7.31 16.49
C LYS A 257 -18.32 -7.75 17.96
N ILE A 258 -19.28 -7.24 18.73
CA ILE A 258 -19.58 -7.73 20.08
C ILE A 258 -20.78 -8.68 20.04
N THR A 259 -20.59 -9.90 20.51
CA THR A 259 -21.63 -10.92 20.69
C THR A 259 -21.86 -11.17 22.17
N LEU A 260 -23.12 -11.35 22.56
CA LEU A 260 -23.53 -11.71 23.92
C LEU A 260 -24.07 -13.13 23.90
N THR A 261 -23.58 -13.99 24.79
CA THR A 261 -24.08 -15.36 24.96
C THR A 261 -24.42 -15.55 26.44
N THR A 262 -25.65 -15.94 26.74
CA THR A 262 -26.13 -16.08 28.13
C THR A 262 -26.30 -17.55 28.46
N HIS A 263 -25.85 -17.94 29.64
CA HIS A 263 -25.96 -19.27 30.19
C HIS A 263 -26.63 -19.21 31.56
N ASP A 264 -27.34 -20.28 31.91
CA ASP A 264 -27.83 -20.51 33.26
C ASP A 264 -26.65 -20.75 34.22
N LEU A 265 -26.76 -20.23 35.44
CA LEU A 265 -25.98 -20.76 36.55
C LEU A 265 -26.64 -22.11 36.89
N MET A 266 -26.07 -23.23 36.43
CA MET A 266 -26.51 -24.53 36.94
C MET A 266 -26.29 -24.53 38.45
N GLU A 267 -27.33 -24.89 39.20
CA GLU A 267 -27.16 -25.29 40.58
C GLU A 267 -26.28 -26.55 40.55
N SER A 268 -25.19 -26.55 41.33
CA SER A 268 -24.58 -27.81 41.70
C SER A 268 -25.60 -28.53 42.58
N GLU A 269 -26.45 -29.36 41.99
CA GLU A 269 -27.17 -30.39 42.73
C GLU A 269 -26.13 -31.43 43.19
N GLU A 270 -25.37 -31.09 44.23
CA GLU A 270 -25.05 -32.10 45.23
C GLU A 270 -26.27 -32.17 46.15
N GLU A 271 -27.25 -32.97 45.76
CA GLU A 271 -28.19 -33.55 46.72
C GLU A 271 -27.36 -34.35 47.72
N ILE A 272 -27.08 -33.75 48.88
CA ILE A 272 -26.64 -34.52 50.04
C ILE A 272 -27.86 -35.29 50.53
N GLU A 273 -28.00 -36.55 50.12
CA GLU A 273 -28.84 -37.51 50.83
C GLU A 273 -28.32 -37.61 52.26
N VAL A 274 -29.05 -37.00 53.21
CA VAL A 274 -28.80 -37.22 54.64
C VAL A 274 -29.50 -38.54 55.00
N PRO A 275 -28.77 -39.62 55.33
CA PRO A 275 -29.41 -40.87 55.73
C PRO A 275 -30.16 -40.66 57.06
N PRO A 276 -31.32 -41.31 57.25
CA PRO A 276 -32.12 -41.16 58.45
C PRO A 276 -31.35 -41.64 59.69
N ILE A 277 -31.34 -40.82 60.74
CA ILE A 277 -30.80 -41.17 62.05
C ILE A 277 -31.71 -42.25 62.66
N HIS A 278 -31.25 -43.50 62.67
CA HIS A 278 -31.88 -44.54 63.46
C HIS A 278 -31.50 -44.35 64.94
N LEU A 279 -32.45 -43.83 65.72
CA LEU A 279 -32.40 -43.88 67.19
C LEU A 279 -32.59 -45.34 67.64
N PHE A 280 -31.50 -46.01 68.04
CA PHE A 280 -31.61 -47.25 68.81
C PHE A 280 -32.17 -46.92 70.20
N LYS A 281 -33.35 -47.45 70.50
CA LYS A 281 -33.87 -47.59 71.86
C LYS A 281 -33.45 -48.97 72.39
N GLY A 282 -32.81 -48.95 73.57
CA GLY A 282 -32.87 -49.98 74.62
C GLY A 282 -32.40 -51.37 74.27
#